data_AF-A0A7K2XUT3-F1
#
_entry.id   AF-A0A7K2XUT3-F1
#
_cell.length_a   1.000
_cell.length_b   1.000
_cell.length_c   1.000
_cell.angle_alpha   90.00
_cell.angle_beta   90.00
_cell.angle_gamma   90.00
#
_symmetry.space_group_name_H-M   'P 1'
#
loop_
_entity.id
_entity.type
_entity.pdbx_description
1 polymer ?
#
loop_
_entity_poly.entity_id
_entity_poly.type
_entity_poly.pdbx_seq_one_letter_code
_entity_poly.pdbx_strand_id
1 'polypeptide(L)'
;MSQNYTPPAPDSYSPVAAPAPARRGNFGLAVLAAVGTALVAGAAYGGIMSAISFQIGYLAAGVGFVVALAAVRLGGRNPVLPVLSAVLALAGVYVGYLLDMALYVSEHEGIPVSELLTTELVKLNQFYIDNIDPISILFYAIGAYAAFQTARKAGH
;
A
#
# COMPACT_ATOMS: atom_id res chain seq x y z
N MET A 1 16.53 -37.83 64.47
CA MET A 1 16.70 -38.08 63.02
C MET A 1 15.99 -36.94 62.29
N SER A 2 16.72 -35.90 61.93
CA SER A 2 16.19 -34.74 61.19
C SER A 2 16.09 -35.10 59.71
N GLN A 3 14.87 -35.18 59.20
CA GLN A 3 14.61 -35.34 57.76
C GLN A 3 15.00 -34.05 57.05
N ASN A 4 16.06 -34.08 56.23
CA ASN A 4 16.42 -32.99 55.34
C ASN A 4 15.37 -32.89 54.23
N TYR A 5 14.48 -31.91 54.33
CA TYR A 5 13.57 -31.56 53.25
C TYR A 5 14.33 -30.76 52.19
N THR A 6 14.61 -31.40 51.05
CA THR A 6 15.12 -30.71 49.86
C THR A 6 13.92 -30.38 48.97
N PRO A 7 13.56 -29.10 48.76
CA PRO A 7 12.48 -28.75 47.86
C PRO A 7 12.81 -29.22 46.43
N PRO A 8 11.81 -29.68 45.65
CA PRO A 8 12.03 -30.07 44.26
C PRO A 8 12.56 -28.87 43.46
N ALA A 9 13.57 -29.11 42.63
CA ALA A 9 14.13 -28.08 41.76
C ALA A 9 13.03 -27.53 40.84
N PRO A 10 12.99 -26.21 40.58
CA PRO A 10 11.99 -25.64 39.69
C PRO A 10 12.09 -26.29 38.31
N ASP A 11 10.95 -26.71 37.75
CA ASP A 11 10.82 -27.20 36.37
C ASP A 11 11.11 -26.06 35.39
N SER A 12 12.38 -25.69 35.27
CA SER A 12 12.81 -24.50 34.54
C SER A 12 13.32 -24.85 33.15
N TYR A 13 12.51 -25.53 32.34
CA TYR A 13 12.69 -25.54 30.88
C TYR A 13 11.33 -25.73 30.18
N SER A 14 10.53 -24.67 30.10
CA SER A 14 9.58 -24.57 28.99
C SER A 14 10.40 -24.47 27.70
N PRO A 15 10.25 -25.38 26.72
CA PRO A 15 10.99 -25.27 25.47
C PRO A 15 10.61 -23.95 24.81
N VAL A 16 11.60 -23.07 24.62
CA VAL A 16 11.44 -21.88 23.79
C VAL A 16 11.06 -22.38 22.40
N ALA A 17 9.88 -21.99 21.91
CA ALA A 17 9.41 -22.38 20.59
C ALA A 17 10.48 -22.02 19.56
N ALA A 18 10.84 -23.00 18.72
CA ALA A 18 11.84 -22.78 17.66
C ALA A 18 11.43 -21.57 16.81
N PRO A 19 12.37 -20.66 16.46
CA PRO A 19 12.05 -19.51 15.63
C PRO A 19 11.44 -20.00 14.30
N ALA A 20 10.29 -19.43 13.95
CA ALA A 20 9.59 -19.78 12.71
C ALA A 20 10.56 -19.64 11.50
N PRO A 21 10.49 -20.55 10.52
CA PRO A 21 11.39 -20.53 9.38
C PRO A 21 11.33 -19.17 8.68
N ALA A 22 12.50 -18.57 8.45
CA ALA A 22 12.60 -17.30 7.74
C ALA A 22 11.93 -17.44 6.37
N ARG A 23 10.87 -16.66 6.13
CA ARG A 23 10.13 -16.69 4.86
C ARG A 23 11.08 -16.25 3.73
N ARG A 24 11.59 -17.20 2.95
CA ARG A 24 12.38 -16.93 1.74
C ARG A 24 11.44 -16.35 0.69
N GLY A 25 11.55 -15.05 0.45
CA GLY A 25 10.79 -14.33 -0.57
C GLY A 25 11.63 -14.06 -1.82
N ASN A 26 10.95 -13.84 -2.95
CA ASN A 26 11.56 -13.35 -4.18
C ASN A 26 11.28 -11.85 -4.30
N PHE A 27 12.31 -11.04 -4.10
CA PHE A 27 12.19 -9.58 -4.14
C PHE A 27 11.69 -9.07 -5.50
N GLY A 28 12.17 -9.62 -6.63
CA GLY A 28 11.72 -9.21 -7.95
C GLY A 28 10.24 -9.49 -8.18
N LEU A 29 9.78 -10.69 -7.78
CA LEU A 29 8.37 -11.06 -7.87
C LEU A 29 7.49 -10.17 -6.97
N ALA A 30 8.00 -9.79 -5.79
CA ALA A 30 7.32 -8.88 -4.88
C ALA A 30 7.12 -7.49 -5.47
N VAL A 31 8.15 -6.93 -6.11
CA VAL A 31 8.06 -5.63 -6.79
C VAL A 31 7.04 -5.71 -7.93
N LEU A 32 7.12 -6.73 -8.78
CA LEU A 32 6.19 -6.90 -9.89
C LEU A 32 4.73 -7.00 -9.43
N ALA A 33 4.48 -7.82 -8.40
CA ALA A 33 3.13 -7.95 -7.85
C ALA A 33 2.65 -6.65 -7.19
N ALA A 34 3.51 -5.94 -6.46
CA ALA A 34 3.16 -4.68 -5.83
C ALA A 34 2.87 -3.59 -6.86
N VAL A 35 3.65 -3.51 -7.94
CA VAL A 35 3.40 -2.58 -9.06
C VAL A 35 2.06 -2.90 -9.73
N GLY A 36 1.81 -4.16 -10.10
CA GLY A 36 0.53 -4.55 -10.70
C GLY A 36 -0.65 -4.27 -9.78
N THR A 37 -0.49 -4.52 -8.49
CA THR A 37 -1.50 -4.22 -7.46
C THR A 37 -1.72 -2.71 -7.33
N ALA A 38 -0.66 -1.89 -7.36
CA ALA A 38 -0.77 -0.44 -7.27
C ALA A 38 -1.53 0.14 -8.46
N LEU A 39 -1.31 -0.38 -9.66
CA LEU A 39 -2.04 0.04 -10.86
C LEU A 39 -3.52 -0.33 -10.77
N VAL A 40 -3.85 -1.57 -10.42
CA VAL A 40 -5.25 -2.04 -10.32
C VAL A 40 -5.98 -1.33 -9.18
N ALA A 41 -5.36 -1.23 -8.01
CA ALA A 41 -5.96 -0.56 -6.86
C ALA A 41 -6.09 0.96 -7.09
N GLY A 42 -5.10 1.58 -7.75
CA GLY A 42 -5.16 2.99 -8.16
C GLY A 42 -6.28 3.25 -9.17
N ALA A 43 -6.42 2.40 -10.19
CA ALA A 43 -7.52 2.52 -11.16
C ALA A 43 -8.89 2.33 -10.49
N ALA A 44 -9.02 1.35 -9.59
CA ALA A 44 -10.25 1.18 -8.81
C ALA A 44 -10.54 2.40 -7.92
N TYR A 45 -9.51 2.97 -7.29
CA TYR A 45 -9.63 4.17 -6.46
C TYR A 45 -10.14 5.37 -7.27
N GLY A 46 -9.53 5.65 -8.42
CA GLY A 46 -9.95 6.73 -9.31
C GLY A 46 -11.36 6.54 -9.86
N GLY A 47 -11.70 5.33 -10.30
CA GLY A 47 -13.05 5.03 -10.79
C GLY A 47 -14.13 5.15 -9.72
N ILE A 48 -13.83 4.73 -8.48
CA ILE A 48 -14.76 4.91 -7.36
C ILE A 48 -14.94 6.40 -7.04
N MET A 49 -13.84 7.17 -6.98
CA MET A 49 -13.89 8.60 -6.72
C MET A 49 -14.75 9.36 -7.74
N SER A 50 -14.58 9.02 -9.02
CA SER A 50 -15.34 9.64 -10.10
C SER A 50 -16.84 9.36 -9.95
N ALA A 51 -17.21 8.13 -9.57
CA ALA A 51 -18.60 7.74 -9.38
C ALA A 51 -19.28 8.38 -8.15
N ILE A 52 -18.53 8.64 -7.06
CA ILE A 52 -19.10 9.17 -5.81
C ILE A 52 -18.87 10.67 -5.61
N SER A 53 -18.05 11.31 -6.44
CA SER A 53 -17.67 12.74 -6.38
C SER A 53 -17.15 13.21 -5.00
N PHE A 54 -16.68 12.27 -4.17
CA PHE A 54 -16.16 12.52 -2.82
C PHE A 54 -14.85 11.77 -2.61
N GLN A 55 -13.88 12.46 -2.03
CA GLN A 55 -12.61 11.85 -1.62
C GLN A 55 -12.76 11.22 -0.22
N ILE A 56 -12.58 9.90 -0.14
CA ILE A 56 -12.62 9.17 1.14
C ILE A 56 -11.20 8.74 1.52
N GLY A 57 -10.65 9.31 2.59
CA GLY A 57 -9.30 8.97 3.06
C GLY A 57 -9.09 7.50 3.42
N TYR A 58 -10.16 6.80 3.83
CA TYR A 58 -10.12 5.36 4.08
C TYR A 58 -9.85 4.53 2.81
N LEU A 59 -10.26 5.01 1.62
CA LEU A 59 -9.96 4.33 0.37
C LEU A 59 -8.46 4.41 0.06
N ALA A 60 -7.82 5.57 0.28
CA ALA A 60 -6.38 5.73 0.10
C ALA A 60 -5.57 4.81 1.05
N ALA A 61 -6.02 4.69 2.31
CA ALA A 61 -5.45 3.71 3.25
C ALA A 61 -5.61 2.27 2.74
N GLY A 62 -6.77 1.94 2.15
CA GLY A 62 -7.06 0.66 1.52
C GLY A 62 -6.11 0.33 0.37
N VAL A 63 -5.87 1.27 -0.55
CA VAL A 63 -4.89 1.12 -1.64
C VAL A 63 -3.51 0.80 -1.06
N GLY A 64 -3.05 1.59 -0.09
CA GLY A 64 -1.76 1.37 0.57
C GLY A 64 -1.65 0.00 1.24
N PHE A 65 -2.72 -0.44 1.91
CA PHE A 65 -2.79 -1.75 2.55
C PHE A 65 -2.65 -2.90 1.55
N VAL A 66 -3.42 -2.89 0.46
CA VAL A 66 -3.42 -3.99 -0.53
C VAL A 66 -2.07 -4.05 -1.27
N VAL A 67 -1.49 -2.89 -1.63
CA VAL A 67 -0.16 -2.81 -2.25
C VAL A 67 0.92 -3.39 -1.33
N ALA A 68 0.91 -3.00 -0.05
CA ALA A 68 1.85 -3.51 0.93
C ALA A 68 1.69 -5.02 1.19
N LEU A 69 0.45 -5.51 1.21
CA LEU A 69 0.16 -6.93 1.39
C LEU A 69 0.71 -7.75 0.22
N ALA A 70 0.56 -7.28 -1.01
CA ALA A 70 1.12 -7.92 -2.20
C ALA A 70 2.67 -7.95 -2.14
N ALA A 71 3.29 -6.82 -1.78
CA ALA A 71 4.75 -6.72 -1.64
C ALA A 71 5.30 -7.70 -0.58
N VAL A 72 4.71 -7.74 0.61
CA VAL A 72 5.27 -8.53 1.72
C VAL A 72 4.97 -10.02 1.62
N ARG A 73 3.84 -10.41 1.00
CA ARG A 73 3.55 -11.83 0.78
C ARG A 73 4.60 -12.52 -0.08
N LEU A 74 5.16 -11.79 -1.06
CA LEU A 74 6.09 -12.35 -2.03
C LEU A 74 7.56 -11.97 -1.72
N GLY A 75 7.79 -10.88 -1.01
CA GLY A 75 9.13 -10.34 -0.76
C GLY A 75 9.85 -10.91 0.46
N GLY A 76 9.14 -11.59 1.37
CA GLY A 76 9.73 -12.18 2.57
C GLY A 76 10.28 -11.13 3.56
N ARG A 77 11.24 -11.53 4.41
CA ARG A 77 11.86 -10.66 5.41
C ARG A 77 12.94 -9.77 4.77
N ASN A 78 12.52 -8.65 4.16
CA ASN A 78 13.42 -7.66 3.58
C ASN A 78 13.09 -6.24 4.11
N PRO A 79 14.04 -5.54 4.75
CA PRO A 79 13.84 -4.22 5.33
C PRO A 79 13.54 -3.11 4.30
N VAL A 80 13.76 -3.35 3.01
CA VAL A 80 13.47 -2.40 1.92
C VAL A 80 11.97 -2.41 1.54
N LEU A 81 11.26 -3.51 1.79
CA LEU A 81 9.86 -3.66 1.36
C LEU A 81 8.90 -2.63 1.94
N PRO A 82 9.01 -2.20 3.21
CA PRO A 82 8.14 -1.16 3.75
C PRO A 82 8.26 0.18 3.02
N VAL A 83 9.49 0.61 2.74
CA VAL A 83 9.75 1.86 2.02
C VAL A 83 9.27 1.74 0.58
N LEU A 84 9.58 0.62 -0.10
CA LEU A 84 9.11 0.37 -1.45
C LEU A 84 7.58 0.37 -1.54
N SER A 85 6.90 -0.27 -0.58
CA SER A 85 5.44 -0.32 -0.53
C SER A 85 4.83 1.07 -0.35
N ALA A 86 5.45 1.93 0.46
CA ALA A 86 5.01 3.30 0.64
C ALA A 86 5.13 4.11 -0.66
N VAL A 87 6.26 4.00 -1.37
CA VAL A 87 6.48 4.67 -2.66
C VAL A 87 5.49 4.17 -3.71
N LEU A 88 5.27 2.85 -3.79
CA LEU A 88 4.31 2.27 -4.73
C LEU A 88 2.86 2.65 -4.39
N ALA A 89 2.53 2.78 -3.10
CA ALA A 89 1.22 3.26 -2.68
C ALA A 89 1.00 4.72 -3.10
N LEU A 90 2.00 5.59 -2.93
CA LEU A 90 1.94 6.98 -3.42
C LEU A 90 1.71 7.02 -4.93
N ALA A 91 2.46 6.21 -5.69
CA ALA A 91 2.29 6.12 -7.14
C ALA A 91 0.89 5.60 -7.52
N GLY A 92 0.38 4.57 -6.84
CA GLY A 92 -0.96 4.03 -7.10
C GLY A 92 -2.08 5.04 -6.80
N VAL A 93 -1.98 5.76 -5.68
CA VAL A 93 -2.93 6.82 -5.32
C VAL A 93 -2.89 7.95 -6.36
N TYR A 94 -1.69 8.33 -6.82
CA TYR A 94 -1.52 9.38 -7.82
C TYR A 94 -2.13 9.01 -9.18
N VAL A 95 -1.91 7.77 -9.63
CA VAL A 95 -2.56 7.24 -10.83
C VAL A 95 -4.09 7.26 -10.68
N GLY A 96 -4.62 6.98 -9.49
CA GLY A 96 -6.04 7.08 -9.22
C GLY A 96 -6.59 8.50 -9.36
N TYR A 97 -5.88 9.51 -8.84
CA TYR A 97 -6.26 10.92 -9.03
C TYR A 97 -6.24 11.34 -10.50
N LEU A 98 -5.21 10.94 -11.26
CA LEU A 98 -5.18 11.24 -12.69
C LEU A 98 -6.35 10.58 -13.43
N LEU A 99 -6.70 9.35 -13.09
CA LEU A 99 -7.83 8.66 -13.71
C LEU A 99 -9.17 9.31 -13.34
N ASP A 100 -9.38 9.65 -12.07
CA ASP A 100 -10.57 10.38 -11.60
C ASP A 100 -10.76 11.68 -12.39
N MET A 101 -9.69 12.45 -12.52
CA MET A 101 -9.73 13.71 -13.26
C MET A 101 -9.92 13.52 -14.77
N ALA A 102 -9.32 12.47 -15.35
CA ALA A 102 -9.56 12.12 -16.75
C ALA A 102 -11.01 11.71 -17.00
N LEU A 103 -11.63 10.94 -16.09
CA LEU A 103 -13.04 10.59 -16.17
C LEU A 103 -13.93 11.83 -16.07
N TYR A 104 -13.64 12.70 -15.09
CA TYR A 104 -14.36 13.96 -14.93
C TYR A 104 -14.30 14.83 -16.20
N VAL A 105 -13.10 15.05 -16.76
CA VAL A 105 -12.94 15.83 -18.00
C VAL A 105 -13.61 15.13 -19.18
N SER A 106 -13.54 13.80 -19.26
CA SER A 106 -14.17 13.02 -20.32
C SER A 106 -15.69 13.20 -20.35
N GLU A 107 -16.32 13.22 -19.17
CA GLU A 107 -17.77 13.43 -19.04
C GLU A 107 -18.21 14.86 -19.39
N HIS A 108 -17.36 15.87 -19.16
CA HIS A 108 -17.71 17.28 -19.38
C HIS A 108 -17.36 17.77 -20.80
N GLU A 109 -16.21 17.37 -21.33
CA GLU A 109 -15.68 17.83 -22.62
C GLU A 109 -15.91 16.82 -23.77
N GLY A 110 -16.36 15.60 -23.46
CA GLY A 110 -16.59 14.54 -24.45
C GLY A 110 -15.31 13.93 -25.03
N ILE A 111 -14.14 14.25 -24.48
CA ILE A 111 -12.84 13.71 -24.91
C ILE A 111 -12.69 12.31 -24.33
N PRO A 112 -12.28 11.29 -25.09
CA PRO A 112 -12.11 9.95 -24.55
C PRO A 112 -10.99 9.88 -23.50
N VAL A 113 -11.23 9.17 -22.39
CA VAL A 113 -10.26 8.96 -21.29
C VAL A 113 -8.90 8.46 -21.80
N SER A 114 -8.90 7.60 -22.82
CA SER A 114 -7.65 7.08 -23.41
C SER A 114 -6.81 8.19 -24.04
N GLU A 115 -7.42 9.18 -24.68
CA GLU A 115 -6.71 10.33 -25.27
C GLU A 115 -6.19 11.26 -24.17
N LEU A 116 -6.98 11.47 -23.10
CA LEU A 116 -6.57 12.25 -21.92
C LEU A 116 -5.35 11.64 -21.21
N LEU A 117 -5.29 10.31 -21.10
CA LEU A 117 -4.20 9.59 -20.42
C LEU A 117 -2.99 9.31 -21.30
N THR A 118 -3.08 9.48 -22.62
CA THR A 118 -1.97 9.18 -23.55
C THR A 118 -1.44 10.43 -24.25
N THR A 119 -2.29 11.13 -24.99
CA THR A 119 -1.94 12.31 -25.79
C THR A 119 -1.89 13.56 -24.92
N GLU A 120 -2.87 13.74 -24.03
CA GLU A 120 -3.03 14.96 -23.23
C GLU A 120 -2.56 14.82 -21.78
N LEU A 121 -1.79 13.76 -21.48
CA LEU A 121 -1.34 13.45 -20.13
C LEU A 121 -0.56 14.62 -19.48
N VAL A 122 0.21 15.37 -20.28
CA VAL A 122 0.94 16.54 -19.79
C VAL A 122 0.00 17.65 -19.35
N LYS A 123 -1.05 17.92 -20.14
CA LYS A 123 -2.07 18.92 -19.77
C LYS A 123 -2.88 18.47 -18.57
N LEU A 124 -3.24 17.18 -18.53
CA LEU A 124 -3.93 16.58 -17.39
C LEU A 124 -3.09 16.68 -16.11
N ASN A 125 -1.80 16.38 -16.18
CA ASN A 125 -0.90 16.52 -15.04
C ASN A 125 -0.74 17.99 -14.61
N GLN A 126 -0.66 18.92 -15.56
CA GLN A 126 -0.61 20.35 -15.23
C GLN A 126 -1.89 20.78 -14.51
N PHE A 127 -3.06 20.39 -15.03
CA PHE A 127 -4.35 20.67 -14.41
C PHE A 127 -4.43 20.07 -12.99
N TYR A 128 -3.82 18.90 -12.77
CA TYR A 128 -3.77 18.26 -11.46
C TYR A 128 -2.94 19.09 -10.48
N ILE A 129 -1.76 19.53 -10.90
CA ILE A 129 -0.87 20.36 -10.09
C ILE A 129 -1.54 21.69 -9.75
N ASP A 130 -2.24 22.29 -10.71
CA ASP A 130 -2.91 23.59 -10.54
C ASP A 130 -4.13 23.51 -9.61
N ASN A 131 -4.78 22.33 -9.52
CA ASN A 131 -6.01 22.12 -8.76
C ASN A 131 -5.84 21.16 -7.58
N ILE A 132 -4.60 20.84 -7.18
CA ILE A 132 -4.36 19.91 -6.08
C ILE A 132 -4.94 20.47 -4.78
N ASP A 133 -5.86 19.73 -4.17
CA ASP A 133 -6.41 20.07 -2.86
C ASP A 133 -5.38 19.69 -1.77
N PRO A 134 -5.07 20.58 -0.82
CA PRO A 134 -4.26 20.25 0.35
C PRO A 134 -4.73 18.97 1.08
N ILE A 135 -6.03 18.64 1.08
CA ILE A 135 -6.53 17.41 1.69
C ILE A 135 -6.06 16.15 0.95
N SER A 136 -5.83 16.22 -0.36
CA SER A 136 -5.30 15.10 -1.14
C SER A 136 -3.89 14.73 -0.67
N ILE A 137 -3.09 15.71 -0.23
CA ILE A 137 -1.76 15.50 0.39
C ILE A 137 -1.89 14.66 1.67
N LEU A 138 -2.93 14.91 2.48
CA LEU A 138 -3.21 14.09 3.66
C LEU A 138 -3.56 12.65 3.25
N PHE A 139 -4.34 12.44 2.19
CA PHE A 139 -4.67 11.10 1.71
C PHE A 139 -3.46 10.35 1.15
N TYR A 140 -2.53 11.03 0.47
CA TYR A 140 -1.24 10.45 0.12
C TYR A 140 -0.45 10.02 1.35
N ALA A 141 -0.37 10.88 2.37
CA ALA A 141 0.33 10.56 3.61
C ALA A 141 -0.31 9.36 4.33
N ILE A 142 -1.64 9.30 4.38
CA ILE A 142 -2.38 8.17 4.95
C ILE A 142 -2.13 6.88 4.18
N GLY A 143 -2.19 6.91 2.85
CA GLY A 143 -1.92 5.74 2.00
C GLY A 143 -0.49 5.23 2.16
N ALA A 144 0.49 6.13 2.13
CA ALA A 144 1.90 5.80 2.35
C ALA A 144 2.17 5.24 3.74
N TYR A 145 1.59 5.86 4.78
CA TYR A 145 1.73 5.41 6.16
C TYR A 145 1.08 4.04 6.37
N ALA A 146 -0.13 3.83 5.84
CA ALA A 146 -0.82 2.55 5.88
C ALA A 146 -0.01 1.46 5.18
N ALA A 147 0.55 1.74 4.01
CA ALA A 147 1.41 0.82 3.28
C ALA A 147 2.68 0.47 4.08
N PHE A 148 3.40 1.49 4.57
CA PHE A 148 4.61 1.30 5.36
C PHE A 148 4.35 0.48 6.63
N GLN A 149 3.32 0.85 7.40
CA GLN A 149 2.97 0.15 8.64
C GLN A 149 2.54 -1.30 8.38
N THR A 150 1.74 -1.52 7.35
CA THR A 150 1.29 -2.86 6.96
C THR A 150 2.48 -3.72 6.56
N ALA A 151 3.35 -3.20 5.70
CA ALA A 151 4.52 -3.92 5.24
C ALA A 151 5.51 -4.20 6.38
N ARG A 152 5.72 -3.22 7.27
CA ARG A 152 6.57 -3.40 8.45
C ARG A 152 6.03 -4.49 9.37
N LYS A 153 4.74 -4.45 9.72
CA LYS A 153 4.13 -5.46 10.63
C LYS A 153 4.10 -6.86 10.01
N ALA A 154 3.83 -6.97 8.71
CA ALA A 154 3.76 -8.26 8.03
C ALA A 154 5.14 -8.86 7.71
N GLY A 155 6.19 -8.02 7.72
CA GLY A 155 7.56 -8.40 7.42
C GLY A 155 8.40 -8.81 8.62
N HIS A 156 7.87 -8.79 9.84
CA HIS A 156 8.55 -9.22 11.07
C HIS A 156 8.09 -10.60 11.52
#